data_AF-A0A2N3AG02-F1
#
_entry.id   AF-A0A2N3AG02-F1
#
_cell.length_a   1.000
_cell.length_b   1.000
_cell.length_c   1.000
_cell.angle_alpha   90.00
_cell.angle_beta   90.00
_cell.angle_gamma   90.00
#
_symmetry.space_group_name_H-M   'P 1'
#
loop_
_entity.id
_entity.type
_entity.pdbx_description
1 polymer ?
#
loop_
_entity_poly.entity_id
_entity_poly.type
_entity_poly.pdbx_seq_one_letter_code
_entity_poly.pdbx_strand_id
1 'polypeptide(L)' 'MLDLHGIQKERIIKAIIKYEENSVRIISDFTVFLDDHHIKIPKVVAKKIAPEIKIHVDATLKPNV' A
#
# COMPACT_ATOMS: atom_id res chain seq x y z
N MET A 1 3.69 -10.45 -0.58
CA MET A 1 2.55 -10.44 0.36
C MET A 1 2.67 -9.21 1.26
N LEU A 2 1.59 -8.48 1.50
CA LEU A 2 1.64 -7.30 2.38
C LEU A 2 1.51 -7.78 3.83
N ASP A 3 2.56 -7.60 4.62
CA ASP A 3 2.56 -7.90 6.05
C ASP A 3 2.36 -6.59 6.82
N LEU A 4 1.19 -6.47 7.44
CA LEU A 4 0.90 -5.39 8.37
C LEU A 4 0.44 -6.00 9.68
N HIS A 5 1.15 -5.67 10.75
CA HIS A 5 0.86 -6.15 12.11
C HIS A 5 0.83 -7.69 12.23
N GLY A 6 1.70 -8.39 11.49
CA GLY A 6 1.78 -9.86 11.51
C GLY A 6 0.63 -10.55 10.79
N ILE A 7 -0.26 -9.79 10.14
CA ILE A 7 -1.32 -10.32 9.29
C ILE A 7 -0.91 -10.14 7.84
N GLN A 8 -0.58 -11.27 7.22
CA GLN A 8 -0.26 -11.37 5.81
C GLN A 8 -1.56 -11.56 5.01
N LYS A 9 -1.81 -10.64 4.08
CA LYS A 9 -2.99 -10.70 3.20
C LYS A 9 -2.55 -10.55 1.75
N GLU A 10 -2.95 -11.50 0.90
CA GLU A 10 -2.81 -11.36 -0.54
C GLU A 10 -3.83 -10.35 -1.07
N ARG A 11 -3.37 -9.42 -1.90
CA ARG A 11 -4.21 -8.39 -2.52
C ARG A 11 -3.69 -8.12 -3.93
N ILE A 12 -4.62 -7.90 -4.84
CA ILE A 12 -4.30 -7.45 -6.21
C ILE A 12 -4.28 -5.92 -6.18
N ILE A 13 -3.09 -5.34 -6.36
CA ILE A 13 -2.90 -3.89 -6.38
C ILE A 13 -2.75 -3.44 -7.83
N LYS A 14 -3.57 -2.47 -8.26
CA LYS A 14 -3.41 -1.87 -9.59
C LYS A 14 -2.18 -0.96 -9.58
N ALA A 15 -1.33 -1.12 -10.58
CA ALA A 15 -0.15 -0.29 -10.77
C ALA A 15 -0.08 0.21 -12.22
N ILE A 16 0.41 1.43 -12.38
CA ILE A 16 0.78 2.03 -13.65
C ILE A 16 2.27 1.78 -13.83
N ILE A 17 2.62 1.08 -14.92
CA ILE A 17 4.00 0.84 -15.30
C ILE A 17 4.34 1.78 -16.45
N LYS A 18 5.41 2.56 -16.30
CA LYS A 18 5.98 3.42 -17.34
C LYS A 18 7.35 2.89 -17.71
N TYR A 19 7.53 2.58 -18.98
CA TYR A 19 8.82 2.24 -19.55
C TYR A 19 9.55 3.52 -19.90
N GLU A 20 10.76 3.68 -19.38
CA GLU A 20 11.70 4.74 -19.71
C GLU A 20 12.96 4.10 -20.32
N GLU A 21 13.78 4.88 -21.00
CA GLU A 21 14.88 4.36 -21.83
C GLU A 21 15.85 3.42 -21.10
N ASN A 22 16.09 3.65 -19.81
CA ASN A 22 16.97 2.82 -18.99
C ASN A 22 16.41 2.56 -17.59
N SER A 23 15.09 2.66 -17.43
CA SER A 23 14.41 2.45 -16.16
C SER A 23 12.94 2.06 -16.35
N VAL A 24 12.38 1.40 -15.36
CA VAL A 24 10.95 1.14 -15.28
C VAL A 24 10.42 1.87 -14.06
N ARG A 25 9.48 2.80 -14.27
CA ARG A 25 8.80 3.48 -13.17
C ARG A 25 7.47 2.78 -12.90
N ILE A 26 7.24 2.45 -11.63
CA ILE A 26 6.04 1.77 -11.14
C ILE A 26 5.36 2.73 -10.17
N ILE A 27 4.14 3.14 -10.50
CA ILE A 27 3.32 4.01 -9.67
C ILE A 27 2.07 3.23 -9.27
N SER A 28 1.73 3.25 -7.98
CA SER A 28 0.53 2.60 -7.49
C SER A 28 -0.09 3.38 -6.34
N ASP A 29 -1.41 3.52 -6.41
CA ASP A 29 -2.22 4.15 -5.39
C ASP A 29 -3.28 3.14 -4.94
N PHE A 30 -3.26 2.79 -3.67
CA PHE A 30 -4.24 1.87 -3.10
C PHE A 30 -4.54 2.18 -1.64
N THR A 31 -5.71 1.74 -1.20
CA THR A 31 -6.20 1.96 0.16
C THR A 31 -6.17 0.65 0.94
N VAL A 32 -5.71 0.72 2.18
CA VAL A 32 -5.72 -0.39 3.15
C VAL A 32 -6.62 0.00 4.31
N PHE A 33 -7.66 -0.81 4.58
CA PHE A 33 -8.50 -0.61 5.76
C PHE A 33 -7.89 -1.27 7.00
N LEU A 34 -8.00 -0.62 8.14
CA LEU A 34 -7.50 -1.14 9.42
C LEU A 34 -8.25 -2.40 9.88
N ASP A 35 -9.54 -2.50 9.55
CA ASP A 35 -10.38 -3.66 9.84
C ASP A 35 -9.86 -4.94 9.14
N ASP A 36 -9.22 -4.81 7.98
CA ASP A 36 -8.66 -5.95 7.24
C ASP A 36 -7.50 -6.65 7.98
N HIS A 37 -6.90 -5.96 8.95
CA HIS A 37 -5.76 -6.40 9.74
C HIS A 37 -6.12 -6.53 11.23
N HIS A 38 -7.40 -6.75 11.57
CA HIS A 38 -7.89 -6.92 12.95
C HIS A 38 -7.52 -5.76 13.92
N ILE A 39 -7.20 -4.57 13.40
CA ILE A 39 -6.90 -3.40 14.23
C ILE A 39 -8.23 -2.79 14.67
N LYS A 40 -8.74 -3.23 15.83
CA LYS A 40 -9.95 -2.66 16.41
C LYS A 40 -9.68 -1.25 16.91
N ILE A 41 -10.33 -0.25 16.29
CA ILE A 41 -10.26 1.13 16.76
C ILE A 41 -11.15 1.29 18.01
N PRO A 42 -10.59 1.67 19.18
CA PRO A 42 -11.40 1.94 20.36
C PRO A 42 -12.39 3.09 20.11
N LYS A 43 -13.64 2.94 20.58
CA LYS A 43 -14.74 3.89 20.32
C LYS A 43 -14.40 5.35 20.67
N VAL A 44 -13.52 5.57 21.64
CA VAL A 44 -13.12 6.89 22.14
C VAL A 44 -12.25 7.67 21.14
N VAL A 45 -11.53 6.97 20.26
CA VAL A 45 -10.61 7.56 19.27
C VAL A 45 -11.07 7.37 17.83
N ALA A 46 -12.20 6.70 17.60
CA ALA A 46 -12.75 6.42 16.26
C ALA A 46 -13.01 7.69 15.43
N LYS A 47 -13.32 8.83 16.06
CA LYS A 47 -13.47 10.12 15.36
C LYS A 47 -12.15 10.84 15.08
N LYS A 48 -11.04 10.35 15.62
CA LYS A 48 -9.70 10.97 15.51
C LYS A 48 -8.76 10.21 14.58
N ILE A 49 -9.14 8.99 14.15
CA ILE A 49 -8.30 8.11 13.34
C ILE A 49 -9.10 7.69 12.11
N ALA A 50 -8.54 7.92 10.92
CA ALA A 50 -9.15 7.45 9.69
C ALA A 50 -9.08 5.90 9.65
N PRO A 51 -10.19 5.21 9.34
CA PRO A 51 -10.22 3.74 9.25
C PRO A 51 -9.49 3.20 8.02
N GLU A 52 -9.07 4.09 7.12
CA GLU A 52 -8.37 3.80 5.88
C GLU A 52 -7.00 4.46 5.85
N ILE A 53 -6.02 3.74 5.31
CA ILE A 53 -4.67 4.20 5.03
C ILE A 53 -4.51 4.27 3.51
N LYS A 54 -4.24 5.46 2.98
CA LYS A 54 -3.90 5.65 1.57
C LYS A 54 -2.41 5.41 1.40
N ILE A 55 -2.05 4.43 0.60
CA ILE A 55 -0.67 4.10 0.26
C ILE A 55 -0.41 4.61 -1.17
N HIS A 56 0.65 5.39 -1.30
CA HIS A 56 1.22 5.78 -2.59
C HIS A 56 2.60 5.13 -2.72
N VAL A 57 2.81 4.40 -3.81
CA VAL A 57 4.10 3.79 -4.16
C VAL A 57 4.55 4.41 -5.47
N ASP A 58 5.74 5.00 -5.45
CA ASP A 58 6.45 5.45 -6.64
C ASP A 58 7.87 4.90 -6.60
N ALA A 59 8.14 3.92 -7.44
CA ALA A 59 9.40 3.20 -7.48
C ALA A 59 10.00 3.26 -8.88
N THR A 60 11.29 3.51 -8.97
CA THR A 60 12.06 3.42 -10.22
C THR A 60 12.99 2.23 -10.15
N LEU A 61 12.73 1.21 -10.96
CA LEU A 61 13.63 0.10 -11.19
C LEU A 61 14.68 0.52 -12.21
N LYS A 62 15.95 0.35 -11.85
CA LYS A 62 17.09 0.54 -12.75
C LYS A 62 17.80 -0.81 -12.95
N PRO A 63 18.39 -1.05 -14.13
CA PRO A 63 19.27 -2.19 -14.31
C PRO A 63 20.44 -2.10 -13.33
N ASN A 64 20.75 -3.22 -12.67
CA ASN A 64 21.92 -3.32 -11.80
C ASN A 64 23.11 -3.69 -12.70
N VAL A 65 23.80 -2.66 -13.22
CA VAL A 65 25.01 -2.79 -14.06
C VAL A 65 26.28 -2.76 -13.23
#